data_AF-A0A2S6SV21-F1
#
_entry.id   AF-A0A2S6SV21-F1
#
_cell.length_a   1.000
_cell.length_b   1.000
_cell.length_c   1.000
_cell.angle_alpha   90.00
_cell.angle_beta   90.00
_cell.angle_gamma   90.00
#
_symmetry.space_group_name_H-M   'P 1'
#
loop_
_entity.id
_entity.type
_entity.pdbx_description
1 polymer ?
#
loop_
_entity_poly.entity_id
_entity_poly.type
_entity_poly.pdbx_seq_one_letter_code
_entity_poly.pdbx_strand_id
1 'polypeptide(L)'
;YAYDHGDMAMMTPLIKMHTLGSAFLPPANHSGGLRYHGMSYHLSHLYNLGLMRAKAYGQKECFEAGVTFSKQEGIIPAPEANHAVKGAIDAALECKSKGESKTILFNLCGHGHFDMQAYADYFDNKLSEDVYNESEVNKALESLPKVA
;
A
#
# COMPACT_ATOMS: atom_id res chain seq x y z
N TYR A 1 6.52 14.80 3.23
CA TYR A 1 6.19 15.51 1.98
C TYR A 1 7.36 16.42 1.63
N ALA A 2 8.20 16.00 0.70
CA ALA A 2 9.46 16.67 0.36
C ALA A 2 9.76 16.47 -1.14
N TYR A 3 10.78 17.17 -1.65
CA TYR A 3 11.33 16.85 -2.97
C TYR A 3 12.26 15.64 -2.84
N ASP A 4 12.12 14.70 -3.76
CA ASP A 4 12.91 13.47 -3.81
C ASP A 4 12.98 12.94 -5.24
N HIS A 5 13.90 12.01 -5.51
CA HIS A 5 13.93 11.27 -6.76
C HIS A 5 12.80 10.24 -6.81
N GLY A 6 12.19 10.10 -7.99
CA GLY A 6 11.17 9.10 -8.28
C GLY A 6 11.72 7.69 -8.49
N ASP A 7 13.02 7.47 -8.39
CA ASP A 7 13.65 6.17 -8.57
C ASP A 7 14.92 6.05 -7.73
N MET A 8 15.28 4.82 -7.38
CA MET A 8 16.47 4.54 -6.57
C MET A 8 17.79 4.86 -7.29
N ALA A 9 17.79 4.91 -8.63
CA ALA A 9 18.95 5.26 -9.44
C ALA A 9 19.12 6.78 -9.60
N MET A 10 18.20 7.58 -9.05
CA MET A 10 18.21 9.05 -9.07
C MET A 10 18.27 9.63 -10.49
N MET A 11 17.69 8.94 -11.47
CA MET A 11 17.68 9.38 -12.87
C MET A 11 16.51 10.31 -13.21
N THR A 12 15.45 10.26 -12.42
CA THR A 12 14.31 11.18 -12.54
C THR A 12 14.65 12.56 -12.00
N PRO A 13 14.00 13.63 -12.51
CA PRO A 13 13.99 14.92 -11.84
C PRO A 13 13.45 14.84 -10.41
N LEU A 14 13.70 15.89 -9.61
CA LEU A 14 13.10 15.97 -8.28
C LEU A 14 11.59 16.18 -8.35
N ILE A 15 10.85 15.36 -7.60
CA ILE A 15 9.39 15.34 -7.54
C ILE A 15 8.95 15.67 -6.12
N LYS A 16 8.01 16.61 -5.97
CA LYS A 16 7.44 16.94 -4.65
C LYS A 16 6.37 15.91 -4.27
N MET A 17 6.69 15.01 -3.35
CA MET A 17 5.84 13.89 -2.96
C MET A 17 5.91 13.51 -1.49
N HIS A 18 4.94 12.74 -1.01
CA HIS A 18 5.13 11.95 0.20
C HIS A 18 6.10 10.82 -0.15
N THR A 19 7.16 10.69 0.63
CA THR A 19 8.28 9.79 0.36
C THR A 19 8.81 9.23 1.67
N LEU A 20 9.26 7.99 1.65
CA LEU A 20 10.09 7.36 2.67
C LEU A 20 11.60 7.57 2.40
N GLY A 21 11.94 8.27 1.31
CA GLY A 21 13.30 8.45 0.78
C GLY A 21 13.61 7.44 -0.33
N SER A 22 14.21 7.87 -1.43
CA SER A 22 14.54 6.99 -2.57
C SER A 22 15.53 5.86 -2.23
N ALA A 23 16.22 5.97 -1.09
CA ALA A 23 17.10 4.92 -0.56
C ALA A 23 16.40 3.92 0.37
N PHE A 24 15.11 4.12 0.67
CA PHE A 24 14.35 3.22 1.54
C PHE A 24 14.17 1.86 0.88
N LEU A 25 14.50 0.79 1.62
CA LEU A 25 14.29 -0.58 1.18
C LEU A 25 13.22 -1.24 2.08
N PRO A 26 12.16 -1.81 1.50
CA PRO A 26 11.17 -2.54 2.29
C PRO A 26 11.79 -3.82 2.88
N PRO A 27 11.23 -4.34 3.99
CA PRO A 27 11.66 -5.60 4.58
C PRO A 27 11.66 -6.76 3.58
N ALA A 28 12.67 -7.64 3.65
CA ALA A 28 12.83 -8.76 2.72
C ALA A 28 11.69 -9.80 2.77
N ASN A 29 10.96 -9.84 3.88
CA ASN A 29 9.81 -10.71 4.14
C ASN A 29 8.46 -10.06 3.78
N HIS A 30 8.47 -8.92 3.06
CA HIS A 30 7.24 -8.26 2.62
C HIS A 30 6.75 -8.83 1.28
N SER A 31 5.63 -9.56 1.32
CA SER A 31 5.00 -10.18 0.14
C SER A 31 3.72 -9.47 -0.31
N GLY A 32 3.38 -8.34 0.30
CA GLY A 32 2.18 -7.55 -0.01
C GLY A 32 2.27 -6.66 -1.27
N GLY A 33 3.44 -6.61 -1.91
CA GLY A 33 3.68 -5.68 -3.02
C GLY A 33 3.88 -4.24 -2.54
N LEU A 34 3.41 -3.24 -3.30
CA LEU A 34 3.43 -1.81 -2.91
C LEU A 34 4.75 -1.28 -2.32
N ARG A 35 5.88 -1.76 -2.85
CA ARG A 35 7.23 -1.53 -2.32
C ARG A 35 7.83 -0.15 -2.64
N TYR A 36 7.17 0.62 -3.48
CA TYR A 36 7.68 1.89 -3.96
C TYR A 36 7.69 2.92 -2.82
N HIS A 37 8.78 3.69 -2.72
CA HIS A 37 9.04 4.57 -1.57
C HIS A 37 8.19 5.83 -1.54
N GLY A 38 7.54 6.18 -2.65
CA GLY A 38 6.83 7.45 -2.82
C GLY A 38 5.37 7.31 -3.23
N MET A 39 4.58 8.35 -2.96
CA MET A 39 3.24 8.52 -3.52
C MET A 39 3.32 9.52 -4.67
N SER A 40 2.65 9.27 -5.80
CA SER A 40 2.70 10.19 -6.96
C SER A 40 2.41 11.65 -6.58
N TYR A 41 3.01 12.61 -7.28
CA TYR A 41 2.89 14.04 -6.90
C TYR A 41 1.44 14.54 -6.91
N HIS A 42 0.62 14.06 -7.84
CA HIS A 42 -0.82 14.38 -7.89
C HIS A 42 -1.52 13.91 -6.61
N LEU A 43 -1.37 12.64 -6.23
CA LEU A 43 -2.01 12.09 -5.03
C LEU A 43 -1.43 12.73 -3.75
N SER A 44 -0.13 12.98 -3.72
CA SER A 44 0.53 13.71 -2.65
C SER A 44 -0.05 15.11 -2.46
N HIS A 45 -0.33 15.81 -3.55
CA HIS A 45 -0.94 17.13 -3.49
C HIS A 45 -2.40 17.07 -3.03
N LEU A 46 -3.21 16.16 -3.59
CA LEU A 46 -4.60 15.95 -3.16
C LEU A 46 -4.70 15.60 -1.67
N TYR A 47 -3.79 14.78 -1.15
CA TYR A 47 -3.72 14.46 0.27
C TYR A 47 -3.41 15.68 1.13
N ASN A 48 -2.43 16.51 0.74
CA ASN A 48 -2.11 17.75 1.47
C ASN A 48 -3.22 18.79 1.45
N LEU A 49 -4.03 18.82 0.38
CA LEU A 49 -5.21 19.68 0.30
C LEU A 49 -6.39 19.14 1.14
N GLY A 50 -6.27 17.96 1.76
CA GLY A 50 -7.35 17.33 2.51
C GLY A 50 -8.48 16.77 1.64
N LEU A 51 -8.24 16.61 0.33
CA LEU A 51 -9.25 16.11 -0.63
C LEU A 51 -9.33 14.58 -0.69
N MET A 52 -8.35 13.89 -0.10
CA MET A 52 -8.36 12.44 0.06
C MET A 52 -7.81 12.04 1.43
N ARG A 53 -8.18 10.84 1.87
CA ARG A 53 -7.62 10.20 3.06
C ARG A 53 -6.70 9.06 2.63
N ALA A 54 -5.67 8.82 3.40
CA ALA A 54 -4.78 7.67 3.24
C ALA A 54 -5.01 6.69 4.39
N LYS A 55 -4.90 5.40 4.10
CA LYS A 55 -4.89 4.32 5.08
C LYS A 55 -3.72 3.39 4.76
N ALA A 56 -3.11 2.84 5.80
CA ALA A 56 -2.13 1.77 5.70
C ALA A 56 -2.72 0.53 6.40
N TYR A 57 -2.42 -0.64 5.86
CA TYR A 57 -2.88 -1.93 6.33
C TYR A 57 -1.69 -2.89 6.39
N GLY A 58 -1.71 -3.83 7.32
CA GLY A 58 -0.73 -4.90 7.38
C GLY A 58 -0.98 -5.96 6.31
N GLN A 59 0.07 -6.59 5.81
CA GLN A 59 -0.04 -7.60 4.75
C GLN A 59 -0.97 -8.75 5.13
N LYS A 60 -0.97 -9.23 6.38
CA LYS A 60 -1.82 -10.36 6.79
C LYS A 60 -3.31 -10.07 6.70
N GLU A 61 -3.75 -8.92 7.19
CA GLU A 61 -5.17 -8.52 7.09
C GLU A 61 -5.58 -8.25 5.64
N CYS A 62 -4.65 -7.78 4.80
CA CYS A 62 -4.87 -7.69 3.36
C CYS A 62 -5.06 -9.07 2.73
N PHE A 63 -4.19 -10.04 3.01
CA PHE A 63 -4.35 -11.41 2.49
C PHE A 63 -5.65 -12.07 2.99
N GLU A 64 -6.03 -11.88 4.26
CA GLU A 64 -7.29 -12.37 4.81
C GLU A 64 -8.50 -11.78 4.05
N ALA A 65 -8.48 -10.47 3.79
CA ALA A 65 -9.50 -9.80 2.98
C ALA A 65 -9.53 -10.34 1.55
N GLY A 66 -8.36 -10.57 0.94
CA GLY A 66 -8.22 -11.18 -0.38
C GLY A 66 -8.81 -12.58 -0.47
N VAL A 67 -8.54 -13.43 0.52
CA VAL A 67 -9.09 -14.79 0.60
C VAL A 67 -10.60 -14.75 0.78
N THR A 68 -11.10 -13.83 1.63
CA THR A 68 -12.53 -13.61 1.80
C THR A 68 -13.19 -13.24 0.48
N PHE A 69 -12.64 -12.24 -0.21
CA PHE A 69 -13.14 -11.79 -1.51
C PHE A 69 -13.12 -12.90 -2.56
N SER A 70 -12.02 -13.66 -2.63
CA SER A 70 -11.89 -14.79 -3.57
C SER A 70 -12.97 -15.86 -3.36
N LYS A 71 -13.29 -16.16 -2.10
CA LYS A 71 -14.32 -17.15 -1.75
C LYS A 71 -15.73 -16.69 -2.10
N GLN A 72 -16.01 -15.38 -2.09
CA GLN A 72 -17.33 -14.83 -2.38
C GLN A 72 -17.53 -14.50 -3.86
N GLU A 73 -16.49 -13.95 -4.51
CA GLU A 73 -16.58 -13.39 -5.87
C GLU A 73 -15.92 -14.27 -6.94
N GLY A 74 -15.16 -15.30 -6.54
CA GLY A 74 -14.49 -16.23 -7.47
C GLY A 74 -13.26 -15.65 -8.20
N ILE A 75 -12.82 -14.44 -7.84
CA ILE A 75 -11.63 -13.80 -8.41
C ILE A 75 -10.53 -13.80 -7.38
N ILE A 76 -9.33 -14.25 -7.75
CA ILE A 76 -8.14 -14.16 -6.91
C ILE A 76 -7.46 -12.80 -7.16
N PRO A 77 -7.55 -11.81 -6.24
CA PRO A 77 -6.87 -10.52 -6.36
C PRO A 77 -5.34 -10.68 -6.34
N ALA A 78 -4.62 -9.71 -6.92
CA ALA A 78 -3.17 -9.58 -6.68
C ALA A 78 -2.90 -9.16 -5.22
N PRO A 79 -1.73 -9.46 -4.63
CA PRO A 79 -1.35 -8.98 -3.30
C PRO A 79 -1.49 -7.47 -3.12
N GLU A 80 -1.18 -6.67 -4.15
CA GLU A 80 -1.40 -5.22 -4.14
C GLU A 80 -2.89 -4.88 -4.06
N ALA A 81 -3.72 -5.57 -4.85
CA ALA A 81 -5.16 -5.34 -4.92
C ALA A 81 -5.88 -5.68 -3.60
N ASN A 82 -5.32 -6.60 -2.80
CA ASN A 82 -5.83 -6.95 -1.48
C ASN A 82 -5.98 -5.74 -0.54
N HIS A 83 -5.12 -4.72 -0.68
CA HIS A 83 -5.20 -3.49 0.11
C HIS A 83 -6.49 -2.71 -0.20
N ALA A 84 -6.88 -2.63 -1.47
CA ALA A 84 -8.11 -1.98 -1.88
C ALA A 84 -9.34 -2.80 -1.48
N VAL A 85 -9.27 -4.14 -1.59
CA VAL A 85 -10.31 -5.06 -1.11
C VAL A 85 -10.54 -4.88 0.39
N LYS A 86 -9.47 -4.85 1.20
CA LYS A 86 -9.54 -4.60 2.63
C LYS A 86 -10.20 -3.25 2.93
N GLY A 87 -9.79 -2.19 2.23
CA GLY A 87 -10.40 -0.87 2.35
C GLY A 87 -11.90 -0.84 2.01
N ALA A 88 -12.32 -1.59 0.97
CA ALA A 88 -13.72 -1.70 0.57
C ALA A 88 -14.55 -2.47 1.62
N ILE A 89 -14.03 -3.57 2.16
CA ILE A 89 -14.67 -4.33 3.24
C ILE A 89 -14.84 -3.46 4.49
N ASP A 90 -13.80 -2.74 4.91
CA ASP A 90 -13.88 -1.83 6.06
C ASP A 90 -14.94 -0.74 5.86
N ALA A 91 -14.99 -0.15 4.65
CA ALA A 91 -16.01 0.85 4.32
C ALA A 91 -17.43 0.26 4.37
N ALA A 92 -17.62 -0.99 3.91
CA ALA A 92 -18.91 -1.67 3.98
C ALA A 92 -19.32 -1.97 5.43
N LEU A 93 -18.37 -2.40 6.27
CA LEU A 93 -18.60 -2.63 7.70
C LEU A 93 -18.92 -1.32 8.45
N GLU A 94 -18.27 -0.21 8.08
CA GLU A 94 -18.59 1.12 8.60
C GLU A 94 -20.01 1.56 8.20
N CYS A 95 -20.42 1.33 6.95
CA CYS A 95 -21.79 1.60 6.52
C CYS A 95 -22.81 0.76 7.30
N LYS A 96 -22.51 -0.53 7.51
CA LYS A 96 -23.35 -1.44 8.29
C LYS A 96 -23.51 -0.97 9.74
N SER A 97 -22.43 -0.54 10.40
CA SER A 97 -22.49 -0.09 11.80
C SER A 97 -23.28 1.20 11.97
N LYS A 98 -23.30 2.06 10.95
CA LYS A 98 -24.09 3.30 10.92
C LYS A 98 -25.51 3.12 10.39
N GLY A 99 -25.85 1.93 9.87
CA GLY A 99 -27.13 1.69 9.21
C GLY A 99 -27.30 2.47 7.89
N GLU A 100 -26.21 2.81 7.23
CA GLU A 100 -26.20 3.58 5.98
C GLU A 100 -26.10 2.65 4.77
N SER A 101 -26.86 2.94 3.71
CA SER A 101 -26.70 2.28 2.41
C SER A 101 -25.92 3.20 1.47
N LYS A 102 -24.73 2.78 1.06
CA LYS A 102 -23.83 3.53 0.18
C LYS A 102 -23.27 2.62 -0.90
N THR A 103 -23.02 3.18 -2.07
CA THR A 103 -22.27 2.53 -3.14
C THR A 103 -20.77 2.71 -2.89
N ILE A 104 -20.03 1.59 -2.85
CA ILE A 104 -18.57 1.58 -2.70
C ILE A 104 -17.97 1.15 -4.03
N LEU A 105 -17.18 2.04 -4.64
CA LEU A 105 -16.37 1.74 -5.82
C LEU A 105 -14.92 1.59 -5.38
N PHE A 106 -14.27 0.50 -5.78
CA PHE A 106 -12.84 0.29 -5.59
C PHE A 106 -12.21 -0.26 -6.87
N ASN A 107 -10.90 -0.04 -7.02
CA ASN A 107 -10.14 -0.54 -8.15
C ASN A 107 -9.50 -1.89 -7.82
N LEU A 108 -9.94 -2.95 -8.48
CA LEU A 108 -9.27 -4.25 -8.45
C LEU A 108 -8.14 -4.24 -9.49
N CYS A 109 -6.96 -3.76 -9.09
CA CYS A 109 -5.90 -3.39 -10.03
C CYS A 109 -5.19 -4.57 -10.73
N GLY A 110 -5.44 -5.81 -10.32
CA GLY A 110 -4.84 -6.99 -10.92
C GLY A 110 -5.30 -8.29 -10.27
N HIS A 111 -5.01 -9.42 -10.94
CA HIS A 111 -5.29 -10.77 -10.45
C HIS A 111 -4.02 -11.42 -9.89
N GLY A 112 -4.18 -12.34 -8.94
CA GLY A 112 -3.06 -12.98 -8.23
C GLY A 112 -2.54 -14.27 -8.85
N HIS A 113 -2.99 -14.70 -10.04
CA HIS A 113 -2.60 -15.99 -10.63
C HIS A 113 -1.09 -16.25 -10.72
N PHE A 114 -0.27 -15.19 -10.81
CA PHE A 114 1.20 -15.29 -10.87
C PHE A 114 1.88 -14.99 -9.52
N ASP A 115 1.10 -14.68 -8.49
CA ASP A 115 1.55 -14.35 -7.13
C ASP A 115 1.20 -15.47 -6.14
N MET A 116 0.98 -16.69 -6.64
CA MET A 116 0.55 -17.84 -5.84
C MET A 116 1.52 -18.23 -4.74
N GLN A 117 2.81 -17.92 -4.90
CA GLN A 117 3.78 -18.11 -3.82
C GLN A 117 3.44 -17.22 -2.60
N ALA A 118 3.03 -15.97 -2.81
CA ALA A 118 2.66 -15.08 -1.71
C ALA A 118 1.41 -15.56 -0.98
N TYR A 119 0.44 -16.12 -1.71
CA TYR A 119 -0.72 -16.78 -1.12
C TYR A 119 -0.35 -18.07 -0.37
N ALA A 120 0.55 -18.88 -0.91
CA ALA A 120 1.07 -20.07 -0.23
C ALA A 120 1.77 -19.69 1.08
N ASP A 121 2.60 -18.64 1.07
CA ASP A 121 3.27 -18.13 2.26
C ASP A 121 2.27 -17.62 3.31
N TYR A 122 1.16 -17.00 2.89
CA TYR A 122 0.06 -16.65 3.79
C TYR A 122 -0.57 -17.90 4.43
N PHE A 123 -0.94 -18.90 3.63
CA PHE A 123 -1.57 -20.13 4.14
C PHE A 123 -0.63 -20.96 5.04
N ASP A 124 0.67 -20.93 4.76
CA ASP A 124 1.71 -21.58 5.56
C ASP A 124 2.10 -20.78 6.82
N ASN A 125 1.45 -19.64 7.09
CA ASN A 125 1.78 -18.71 8.18
C ASN A 125 3.24 -18.21 8.16
N LYS A 126 3.83 -18.05 6.97
CA LYS A 126 5.20 -17.56 6.78
C LYS A 126 5.28 -16.03 6.69
N LEU A 127 4.16 -15.34 6.45
CA LEU A 127 4.14 -13.88 6.42
C LEU A 127 4.37 -13.31 7.83
N SER A 128 5.28 -12.35 7.95
CA SER A 128 5.47 -11.60 9.18
C SER A 128 4.44 -10.48 9.33
N GLU A 129 4.32 -9.92 10.53
CA GLU A 129 3.69 -8.60 10.65
C GLU A 129 4.55 -7.55 9.95
N ASP A 130 3.90 -6.55 9.35
CA ASP A 130 4.63 -5.38 8.89
C ASP A 130 5.02 -4.52 10.10
N VAL A 131 6.32 -4.29 10.25
CA VAL A 131 6.86 -3.44 11.32
C VAL A 131 7.37 -2.15 10.68
N TYR A 132 6.77 -1.03 11.08
CA TYR A 132 7.28 0.29 10.69
C TYR A 132 8.57 0.59 11.45
N ASN A 133 9.71 0.50 10.76
CA ASN A 133 11.01 0.83 11.32
C ASN A 133 11.32 2.32 11.11
N GLU A 134 10.93 3.13 12.08
CA GLU A 134 11.12 4.59 12.03
C GLU A 134 12.60 5.00 11.88
N SER A 135 13.54 4.24 12.47
CA SER A 135 14.97 4.53 12.38
C SER A 135 15.50 4.39 10.95
N GLU A 136 15.10 3.33 10.25
CA GLU A 136 15.49 3.11 8.84
C GLU A 136 14.88 4.16 7.91
N VAL A 137 13.61 4.52 8.14
CA VAL A 137 12.95 5.59 7.39
C VAL A 137 13.65 6.93 7.63
N ASN A 138 13.92 7.30 8.88
CA ASN A 138 14.60 8.55 9.20
C ASN A 138 15.98 8.62 8.55
N LYS A 139 16.74 7.52 8.57
CA LYS A 139 18.04 7.42 7.88
C LYS A 139 17.91 7.62 6.36
N ALA A 140 16.88 7.05 5.74
CA ALA A 140 16.61 7.27 4.31
C ALA A 140 16.23 8.73 4.03
N LEU A 141 15.46 9.37 4.92
CA LEU A 141 15.05 10.77 4.81
C LEU A 141 16.20 11.76 4.99
N GLU A 142 17.23 11.42 5.77
CA GLU A 142 18.46 12.23 5.88
C GLU A 142 19.20 12.39 4.54
N SER A 143 19.02 11.42 3.64
CA SER A 143 19.66 11.41 2.32
C SER A 143 18.88 12.18 1.25
N LEU A 144 17.78 12.84 1.63
CA LEU A 144 16.97 13.61 0.69
C LEU A 144 17.78 14.76 0.06
N PRO A 145 17.51 15.08 -1.21
CA PRO A 145 18.17 16.18 -1.90
C PRO A 145 17.85 17.51 -1.21
N LYS A 146 18.90 18.31 -0.96
CA LYS A 146 18.74 19.66 -0.41
C LYS A 146 18.23 20.58 -1.51
N VAL A 147 17.00 21.07 -1.35
CA VAL A 147 16.40 22.07 -2.22
C VAL A 147 16.49 23.43 -1.52
N ALA A 148 16.95 24.45 -2.26
CA ALA A 148 17.14 25.82 -1.78
C ALA A 148 15.82 26.56 -1.54
#